data_AF-A0A8T1DII3-F1
#
_entry.id   AF-A0A8T1DII3-F1
#
_cell.length_a   1.000
_cell.length_b   1.000
_cell.length_c   1.000
_cell.angle_alpha   90.00
_cell.angle_beta   90.00
_cell.angle_gamma   90.00
#
_symmetry.space_group_name_H-M   'P 1'
#
loop_
_entity.id
_entity.type
_entity.pdbx_description
1 polymer ?
#
loop_
_entity_poly.entity_id
_entity_poly.type
_entity_poly.pdbx_seq_one_letter_code
_entity_poly.pdbx_strand_id
1 'polypeptide(L)'
;MSLQDLAPSNTKRARESASRSFLKFFNDEDVRREYLKVCMQRESAPLVLEAVVDKFGMYLAFKEGRKGQLLARHSVMQYYRQVKNWLLDQSPPAPSGG
;
A
#
# COMPACT_ATOMS: atom_id res chain seq x y z
N MET A 1 28.42 -1.72 -1.36
CA MET A 1 27.11 -1.88 -2.02
C MET A 1 26.03 -1.60 -0.99
N SER A 2 25.18 -0.62 -1.25
CA SER A 2 24.02 -0.29 -0.43
C SER A 2 22.87 -1.24 -0.77
N LEU A 3 21.97 -1.52 0.17
CA LEU A 3 20.71 -2.20 -0.13
C LEU A 3 19.89 -1.47 -1.21
N GLN A 4 20.12 -0.16 -1.38
CA GLN A 4 19.53 0.64 -2.45
C GLN A 4 19.99 0.22 -3.85
N ASP A 5 21.20 -0.34 -3.98
CA ASP A 5 21.75 -0.82 -5.26
C ASP A 5 21.07 -2.11 -5.72
N LEU A 6 20.36 -2.81 -4.82
CA LEU A 6 19.57 -4.00 -5.13
C LEU A 6 18.14 -3.67 -5.58
N ALA A 7 17.75 -2.38 -5.57
CA ALA A 7 16.42 -1.97 -5.98
C ALA A 7 16.30 -2.04 -7.52
N PRO A 8 15.38 -2.85 -8.08
CA PRO A 8 15.23 -2.91 -9.53
C PRO A 8 14.76 -1.56 -10.10
N SER A 9 15.29 -1.18 -11.27
CA SER A 9 14.98 0.10 -11.97
C SER A 9 13.48 0.35 -12.20
N ASN A 10 12.66 -0.72 -12.28
CA ASN A 10 11.20 -0.66 -12.47
C ASN A 10 10.39 -0.39 -11.17
N THR A 11 11.05 -0.15 -10.03
CA THR A 11 10.35 0.03 -8.74
C THR A 11 9.49 1.29 -8.67
N LYS A 12 9.94 2.42 -9.25
CA LYS A 12 9.20 3.69 -9.17
C LYS A 12 7.81 3.60 -9.81
N ARG A 13 7.74 3.10 -11.04
CA ARG A 13 6.47 2.95 -11.77
C ARG A 13 5.56 1.91 -11.11
N ALA A 14 6.13 0.78 -10.69
CA ALA A 14 5.36 -0.24 -9.96
C ALA A 14 4.78 0.32 -8.66
N ARG A 15 5.55 1.14 -7.94
CA ARG A 15 5.13 1.81 -6.72
C ARG A 15 4.02 2.83 -6.97
N GLU A 16 4.17 3.69 -7.98
CA GLU A 16 3.12 4.64 -8.37
C GLU A 16 1.83 3.94 -8.80
N SER A 17 1.94 2.84 -9.54
CA SER A 17 0.77 2.02 -9.91
C SER A 17 0.10 1.41 -8.68
N ALA A 18 0.91 0.92 -7.74
CA ALA A 18 0.40 0.33 -6.51
C ALA A 18 -0.28 1.35 -5.59
N SER A 19 0.33 2.54 -5.42
CA SER A 19 -0.28 3.62 -4.65
C SER A 19 -1.58 4.10 -5.28
N ARG A 20 -1.65 4.24 -6.61
CA ARG A 20 -2.92 4.54 -7.31
C ARG A 20 -3.98 3.47 -7.07
N SER A 21 -3.61 2.19 -7.11
CA SER A 21 -4.56 1.10 -6.82
C SER A 21 -5.02 1.10 -5.36
N PHE A 22 -4.13 1.45 -4.43
CA PHE A 22 -4.47 1.62 -3.01
C PHE A 22 -5.43 2.77 -2.79
N LEU A 23 -5.20 3.90 -3.45
CA LEU A 23 -6.10 5.06 -3.39
C LEU A 23 -7.47 4.77 -4.03
N LYS A 24 -7.51 3.95 -5.10
CA LYS A 24 -8.75 3.49 -5.72
C LYS A 24 -9.54 2.57 -4.80
N PHE A 25 -8.88 1.68 -4.07
CA PHE A 25 -9.53 0.78 -3.11
C PHE A 25 -10.43 1.54 -2.12
N PHE A 26 -9.99 2.67 -1.59
CA PHE A 26 -10.84 3.51 -0.74
C PHE A 26 -12.11 3.99 -1.42
N ASN A 27 -12.04 4.36 -2.70
CA ASN A 27 -13.22 4.80 -3.44
C ASN A 27 -14.17 3.64 -3.73
N ASP A 28 -13.62 2.47 -4.07
CA ASP A 28 -14.42 1.27 -4.37
C ASP A 28 -15.15 0.75 -3.11
N GLU A 29 -14.59 0.96 -1.92
CA GLU A 29 -15.18 0.60 -0.61
C GLU A 29 -15.96 1.75 0.07
N ASP A 30 -16.15 2.89 -0.62
CA ASP A 30 -16.79 4.11 -0.07
C ASP A 30 -16.17 4.61 1.26
N VAL A 31 -14.85 4.44 1.41
CA VAL A 31 -14.09 4.88 2.58
C VAL A 31 -13.44 6.23 2.30
N ARG A 32 -13.88 7.27 3.01
CA ARG A 32 -13.23 8.59 2.94
C ARG A 32 -11.86 8.59 3.63
N ARG A 33 -10.89 9.29 3.05
CA ARG A 33 -9.55 9.41 3.66
C ARG A 33 -9.57 10.15 4.99
N GLU A 34 -10.50 11.08 5.15
CA GLU A 34 -10.72 11.83 6.38
C GLU A 34 -11.15 10.91 7.51
N TYR A 35 -11.94 9.87 7.21
CA TYR A 35 -12.32 8.86 8.18
C TYR A 35 -11.09 8.09 8.68
N LEU A 36 -10.19 7.72 7.78
CA LEU A 36 -8.92 7.06 8.15
C LEU A 36 -8.09 7.93 9.10
N LYS A 37 -7.96 9.23 8.81
CA LYS A 37 -7.24 10.17 9.67
C LYS A 37 -7.85 10.24 11.07
N VAL A 38 -9.17 10.26 11.17
CA VAL A 38 -9.87 10.24 12.48
C VAL A 38 -9.61 8.93 13.21
N CYS A 39 -9.65 7.77 12.54
CA CYS A 39 -9.30 6.49 13.16
C CYS A 39 -7.86 6.50 13.69
N MET A 40 -6.90 6.98 12.90
CA MET A 40 -5.49 7.07 13.30
C MET A 40 -5.23 8.05 14.46
N GLN A 41 -6.14 9.00 14.72
CA GLN A 41 -6.07 9.90 15.87
C GLN A 41 -6.73 9.32 17.12
N ARG A 42 -7.79 8.52 16.94
CA ARG A 42 -8.51 7.87 18.05
C ARG A 42 -7.82 6.60 18.54
N GLU A 43 -7.18 5.88 17.64
CA GLU A 43 -6.46 4.63 17.88
C GLU A 43 -4.98 4.77 17.50
N SER A 44 -4.21 3.69 17.67
CA SER A 44 -2.82 3.64 17.22
C SER A 44 -2.74 3.70 15.69
N ALA A 45 -2.15 4.77 15.15
CA ALA A 45 -1.92 4.95 13.72
C ALA A 45 -1.27 3.72 13.03
N PRO A 46 -0.23 3.08 13.60
CA PRO A 46 0.31 1.82 13.06
C PRO A 46 -0.71 0.69 12.96
N LEU A 47 -1.55 0.48 13.98
CA LEU A 47 -2.57 -0.59 13.99
C LEU A 47 -3.63 -0.34 12.93
N VAL A 48 -4.08 0.92 12.80
CA VAL A 48 -5.05 1.32 11.78
C VAL A 48 -4.47 1.10 10.37
N LEU A 49 -3.21 1.48 10.13
CA LEU A 49 -2.55 1.28 8.85
C LEU A 49 -2.35 -0.21 8.52
N GLU A 50 -1.97 -1.04 9.49
CA GLU A 50 -1.85 -2.49 9.33
C GLU A 50 -3.17 -3.10 8.87
N ALA A 51 -4.26 -2.81 9.59
CA ALA A 51 -5.59 -3.32 9.26
C ALA A 51 -6.07 -2.90 7.86
N VAL A 52 -5.77 -1.67 7.44
CA VAL A 52 -6.12 -1.15 6.12
C VAL A 52 -5.31 -1.82 5.02
N VAL A 53 -4.02 -2.06 5.26
CA VAL A 53 -3.15 -2.76 4.31
C VAL A 53 -3.58 -4.22 4.15
N ASP A 54 -4.02 -4.88 5.22
CA ASP A 54 -4.53 -6.25 5.14
C ASP A 54 -5.86 -6.32 4.38
N LYS A 55 -6.78 -5.37 4.62
CA LYS A 55 -8.00 -5.22 3.81
C LYS A 55 -7.68 -4.95 2.34
N PHE A 56 -6.65 -4.16 2.04
CA PHE A 56 -6.19 -3.95 0.68
C PHE A 56 -5.66 -5.25 0.04
N GLY A 57 -4.95 -6.09 0.81
CA GLY A 57 -4.53 -7.43 0.37
C GLY A 57 -5.73 -8.30 -0.01
N MET A 58 -6.77 -8.30 0.81
CA MET A 58 -8.03 -8.98 0.52
C MET A 58 -8.70 -8.43 -0.75
N TYR A 59 -8.84 -7.11 -0.86
CA TYR A 59 -9.37 -6.46 -2.06
C TYR A 59 -8.62 -6.88 -3.32
N LEU A 60 -7.29 -6.93 -3.29
CA LEU A 60 -6.48 -7.37 -4.44
C LEU A 60 -6.72 -8.85 -4.81
N ALA A 61 -6.98 -9.72 -3.84
CA ALA A 61 -7.22 -11.14 -4.09
C ALA A 61 -8.52 -11.39 -4.87
N PHE A 62 -9.51 -10.50 -4.71
CA PHE A 62 -10.82 -10.58 -5.38
C PHE A 62 -11.01 -9.52 -6.47
N LYS A 63 -10.03 -8.63 -6.67
CA LYS A 63 -10.08 -7.60 -7.70
C LYS A 63 -10.00 -8.25 -9.09
N GLU A 64 -11.04 -8.03 -9.87
CA GLU A 64 -11.03 -8.35 -11.28
C GLU A 64 -10.20 -7.33 -12.08
N GLY A 65 -9.31 -7.85 -12.90
CA GLY A 65 -8.52 -7.12 -13.88
C GLY A 65 -9.24 -7.02 -15.22
N ARG A 66 -8.47 -6.91 -16.30
CA ARG A 66 -9.04 -6.86 -17.66
C ARG A 66 -9.75 -8.18 -17.96
N LYS A 67 -10.95 -8.11 -18.53
CA LYS A 67 -11.80 -9.26 -18.90
C LYS A 67 -12.40 -10.04 -17.71
N GLY A 68 -12.52 -9.41 -16.54
CA GLY A 68 -13.14 -10.05 -15.37
C GLY A 68 -12.25 -11.10 -14.68
N GLN A 69 -10.98 -11.22 -15.09
CA GLN A 69 -10.07 -12.20 -14.49
C GLN A 69 -9.46 -11.66 -13.20
N LEU A 70 -9.41 -12.50 -12.16
CA LEU A 70 -8.69 -12.17 -10.92
C LEU A 70 -7.20 -11.88 -11.20
N LEU A 71 -6.62 -11.03 -10.35
CA LEU A 71 -5.19 -10.79 -10.39
C LEU A 71 -4.40 -12.08 -10.12
N ALA A 72 -3.35 -12.29 -10.90
CA ALA A 72 -2.42 -13.38 -10.64
C ALA A 72 -1.75 -13.20 -9.27
N ARG A 73 -1.50 -14.30 -8.55
CA ARG A 73 -0.94 -14.28 -7.18
C ARG A 73 0.34 -13.44 -7.04
N HIS A 74 1.26 -13.55 -8.01
CA HIS A 74 2.50 -12.76 -8.01
C HIS A 74 2.23 -11.25 -8.17
N SER A 75 1.19 -10.89 -8.91
CA SER A 75 0.77 -9.49 -9.07
C SER A 75 0.18 -8.97 -7.76
N VAL A 76 -0.70 -9.73 -7.09
CA VAL A 76 -1.23 -9.38 -5.76
C VAL A 76 -0.08 -9.09 -4.78
N MET A 77 0.88 -10.01 -4.69
CA MET A 77 2.06 -9.85 -3.82
C MET A 77 2.88 -8.61 -4.18
N GLN A 78 3.05 -8.31 -5.47
CA GLN A 78 3.77 -7.13 -5.92
C GLN A 78 3.06 -5.84 -5.52
N TYR A 79 1.75 -5.73 -5.72
CA TYR A 79 0.98 -4.56 -5.32
C TYR A 79 1.02 -4.36 -3.81
N TYR A 80 0.78 -5.41 -3.04
CA TYR A 80 0.82 -5.38 -1.58
C TYR A 80 2.18 -4.90 -1.05
N ARG A 81 3.28 -5.50 -1.55
CA ARG A 81 4.65 -5.11 -1.18
C ARG A 81 4.93 -3.64 -1.50
N GLN A 82 4.53 -3.19 -2.69
CA GLN A 82 4.80 -1.82 -3.12
C GLN A 82 4.01 -0.78 -2.33
N VAL A 83 2.79 -1.09 -1.90
CA VAL A 83 2.02 -0.22 -0.99
C VAL A 83 2.69 -0.13 0.38
N LYS A 84 3.13 -1.24 0.96
CA LYS A 84 3.88 -1.22 2.23
C LYS A 84 5.11 -0.32 2.12
N ASN A 85 5.92 -0.51 1.09
CA ASN A 85 7.11 0.32 0.87
C ASN A 85 6.75 1.81 0.66
N TRP A 86 5.68 2.10 -0.07
CA TRP A 86 5.22 3.46 -0.30
C TRP A 86 4.71 4.15 0.98
N LEU A 87 4.08 3.41 1.90
CA LEU A 87 3.66 3.93 3.20
C LEU A 87 4.85 4.19 4.12
N LEU A 88 5.85 3.30 4.13
CA LEU A 88 7.07 3.48 4.90
C LEU A 88 7.86 4.72 4.47
N ASP A 89 7.95 4.97 3.16
CA ASP A 89 8.61 6.17 2.62
C ASP A 89 7.91 7.49 2.97
N GLN A 90 6.63 7.44 3.35
CA GLN A 90 5.88 8.62 3.82
C GLN A 90 6.08 8.89 5.31
N SER A 91 6.59 7.92 6.07
CA SER A 91 6.96 8.13 7.45
C SER A 91 8.27 8.94 7.49
N PRO A 92 8.40 9.94 8.38
CA PRO A 92 9.69 10.58 8.60
C PRO A 92 10.73 9.49 8.96
N PRO A 93 11.98 9.62 8.47
CA PRO A 93 13.05 8.75 8.92
C PRO A 93 13.18 8.90 10.45
N ALA A 94 13.34 7.79 11.16
CA ALA A 94 13.61 7.83 12.59
C ALA A 94 14.79 8.79 12.84
N PRO A 95 14.74 9.68 13.83
CA PRO A 95 15.87 10.52 14.15
C PRO A 95 17.06 9.60 14.41
N SER A 96 18.10 9.74 13.60
CA SER A 96 19.39 9.11 13.84
C SER A 96 19.85 9.58 15.22
N GLY A 97 19.79 8.69 16.21
CA GLY A 97 20.32 8.95 17.54
C GLY A 97 21.79 9.36 17.40
N GLY A 98 22.08 10.59 17.82
CA GLY A 98 23.44 11.09 18.03
C GLY A 98 23.98 10.67 19.39
#